data_AF-A0A448MIH2-F1
#
_entry.id   AF-A0A448MIH2-F1
#
_cell.length_a   1.000
_cell.length_b   1.000
_cell.length_c   1.000
_cell.angle_alpha   90.00
_cell.angle_beta   90.00
_cell.angle_gamma   90.00
#
_symmetry.space_group_name_H-M   'P 1'
#
loop_
_entity.id
_entity.type
_entity.pdbx_description
1 polymer ?
#
loop_
_entity_poly.entity_id
_entity_poly.type
_entity_poly.pdbx_seq_one_letter_code
_entity_poly.pdbx_strand_id
1 'polypeptide(L)'
;MEDVAKVNIWAWQNRISGIYNLGTGNAESFQAVAEAVIKFHGKGQIETIPFPEHLKSRYQTFTQADLTALRAAGYKGEFKSVAEGTAAYMAWLNK
;
A
#
# COMPACT_ATOMS: atom_id res chain seq x y z
N MET A 1 -5.25 -2.69 -4.08
CA MET A 1 -6.55 -3.38 -3.95
C MET A 1 -6.48 -4.84 -4.36
N GLU A 2 -5.90 -5.17 -5.53
CA GLU A 2 -5.81 -6.55 -6.01
C GLU A 2 -5.19 -7.53 -5.00
N ASP A 3 -4.06 -7.17 -4.38
CA ASP A 3 -3.39 -8.07 -3.43
C ASP A 3 -4.19 -8.28 -2.13
N VAL A 4 -4.96 -7.27 -1.70
CA VAL A 4 -5.90 -7.41 -0.57
C VAL A 4 -6.97 -8.46 -0.91
N ALA A 5 -7.53 -8.41 -2.12
CA ALA A 5 -8.51 -9.38 -2.57
C ALA A 5 -7.91 -10.80 -2.67
N LYS A 6 -6.68 -10.93 -3.20
CA LYS A 6 -5.96 -12.21 -3.26
C LYS A 6 -5.78 -12.84 -1.87
N VAL A 7 -5.36 -12.06 -0.88
CA VAL A 7 -5.19 -12.55 0.51
C VAL A 7 -6.54 -12.99 1.09
N ASN A 8 -7.61 -12.23 0.89
CA ASN A 8 -8.94 -12.60 1.39
C ASN A 8 -9.47 -13.89 0.76
N ILE A 9 -9.34 -14.02 -0.57
CA ILE A 9 -9.75 -15.23 -1.29
C ILE A 9 -8.92 -16.43 -0.82
N TRP A 10 -7.61 -16.27 -0.67
CA TRP A 10 -6.73 -17.31 -0.14
C TRP A 10 -7.14 -17.74 1.28
N ALA A 11 -7.37 -16.78 2.18
CA ALA A 11 -7.75 -17.07 3.56
C ALA A 11 -9.09 -17.82 3.64
N TRP A 12 -10.07 -17.41 2.82
CA TRP A 12 -11.36 -18.09 2.70
C TRP A 12 -11.21 -19.53 2.20
N GLN A 13 -10.47 -19.75 1.11
CA GLN A 13 -10.28 -21.07 0.51
C GLN A 13 -9.52 -22.04 1.43
N ASN A 14 -8.60 -21.52 2.26
CA ASN A 14 -7.77 -22.33 3.15
C ASN A 14 -8.29 -22.36 4.61
N ARG A 15 -9.48 -21.79 4.87
CA ARG A 15 -10.11 -21.74 6.20
C ARG A 15 -9.19 -21.16 7.29
N ILE A 16 -8.40 -20.15 6.93
CA ILE A 16 -7.46 -19.49 7.83
C ILE A 16 -8.25 -18.65 8.85
N SER A 17 -7.89 -18.75 10.13
CA SER A 17 -8.51 -18.03 11.24
C SER A 17 -7.46 -17.30 12.05
N GLY A 18 -7.75 -16.08 12.50
CA GLY A 18 -6.84 -15.26 13.28
C GLY A 18 -6.85 -13.80 12.86
N ILE A 19 -5.94 -13.01 13.42
CA ILE A 19 -5.73 -11.60 13.07
C ILE A 19 -4.35 -11.48 12.44
N TYR A 20 -4.30 -10.92 11.23
CA TYR A 20 -3.07 -10.83 10.43
C TYR A 20 -2.88 -9.40 9.90
N ASN A 21 -1.65 -8.91 9.97
CA ASN A 21 -1.27 -7.70 9.24
C ASN A 21 -1.35 -7.98 7.73
N LEU A 22 -1.88 -7.01 6.98
CA LEU A 22 -1.96 -7.06 5.52
C LEU A 22 -1.38 -5.78 4.94
N GLY A 23 -0.18 -5.90 4.40
CA GLY A 23 0.55 -4.84 3.70
C GLY A 23 1.70 -5.43 2.90
N THR A 24 2.49 -4.59 2.24
CA THR A 24 3.63 -5.03 1.41
C THR A 24 4.81 -5.52 2.26
N GLY A 25 4.89 -5.11 3.53
CA GLY A 25 6.05 -5.31 4.39
C GLY A 25 7.17 -4.30 4.18
N ASN A 26 7.01 -3.39 3.21
CA ASN A 26 7.98 -2.35 2.88
C ASN A 26 7.31 -0.98 3.06
N ALA A 27 7.84 -0.14 3.94
CA ALA A 27 7.39 1.24 4.08
C ALA A 27 7.96 2.08 2.93
N GLU A 28 7.10 2.91 2.33
CA GLU A 28 7.49 3.87 1.30
C GLU A 28 6.94 5.25 1.70
N SER A 29 7.65 6.32 1.32
CA SER A 29 7.25 7.68 1.67
C SER A 29 6.07 8.16 0.83
N PHE A 30 5.32 9.15 1.33
CA PHE A 30 4.33 9.86 0.52
C PHE A 30 4.94 10.51 -0.73
N GLN A 31 6.20 10.91 -0.65
CA GLN A 31 6.94 11.45 -1.78
C GLN A 31 7.11 10.41 -2.91
N ALA A 32 7.42 9.15 -2.59
CA ALA A 32 7.53 8.09 -3.60
C ALA A 32 6.22 7.88 -4.38
N VAL A 33 5.07 7.98 -3.70
CA VAL A 33 3.75 7.96 -4.34
C VAL A 33 3.58 9.15 -5.30
N ALA A 34 3.89 10.37 -4.83
CA ALA A 34 3.76 11.58 -5.63
C ALA A 34 4.67 11.56 -6.87
N GLU A 35 5.91 11.09 -6.72
CA GLU A 35 6.85 10.91 -7.82
C GLU A 35 6.36 9.89 -8.85
N ALA A 36 5.76 8.78 -8.40
CA ALA A 36 5.17 7.78 -9.30
C ALA A 36 3.98 8.36 -10.11
N VAL A 37 3.16 9.22 -9.50
CA VAL A 37 2.06 9.93 -10.19
C VAL A 37 2.61 10.94 -11.21
N ILE A 38 3.58 11.77 -10.83
CA ILE A 38 4.22 12.74 -11.75
C ILE A 38 4.87 12.01 -12.93
N LYS A 39 5.56 10.90 -12.66
CA LYS A 39 6.16 10.06 -13.70
C LYS A 39 5.12 9.53 -14.69
N PHE A 40 3.95 9.09 -14.21
CA PHE A 40 2.87 8.63 -15.08
C PHE A 40 2.35 9.76 -15.99
N HIS A 41 2.09 10.95 -15.43
CA HIS A 41 1.57 12.08 -16.20
C HIS A 41 2.63 12.80 -17.06
N GLY A 42 3.91 12.52 -16.85
CA GLY A 42 5.03 13.16 -17.53
C GLY A 42 5.25 14.63 -17.15
N LYS A 43 4.50 15.15 -16.17
CA LYS A 43 4.56 16.53 -15.69
C LYS A 43 3.98 16.66 -14.30
N GLY A 44 4.41 17.68 -13.56
CA GLY A 44 3.92 18.01 -12.22
C GLY A 44 5.06 18.46 -11.30
N GLN A 45 4.70 19.10 -10.19
CA GLN A 45 5.63 19.52 -9.14
C GLN A 45 5.02 19.19 -7.79
N ILE A 46 5.85 18.80 -6.82
CA ILE A 46 5.42 18.53 -5.45
C ILE A 46 5.41 19.85 -4.69
N GLU A 47 4.26 20.21 -4.13
CA GLU A 47 4.10 21.33 -3.20
C GLU A 47 3.86 20.78 -1.79
N THR A 48 4.65 21.25 -0.82
CA THR A 48 4.49 20.89 0.59
C THR A 48 3.62 21.92 1.29
N ILE A 49 2.51 21.48 1.87
CA ILE A 49 1.61 22.34 2.66
C ILE A 49 1.91 22.24 4.16
N PRO A 50 1.56 23.26 4.98
CA PRO A 50 1.63 23.16 6.42
C PRO A 50 0.81 21.96 6.94
N PHE A 51 1.37 21.23 7.91
CA PHE A 51 0.70 20.07 8.47
C PHE A 51 -0.59 20.48 9.21
N PRO A 52 -1.76 19.84 8.97
CA PRO A 52 -3.00 20.21 9.63
C PRO A 52 -2.94 20.00 11.15
N GLU A 53 -3.15 21.08 11.93
CA GLU A 53 -3.01 21.06 13.40
C GLU A 53 -3.86 19.98 14.08
N HIS A 54 -5.10 19.80 13.64
CA HIS A 54 -6.05 18.84 14.22
C HIS A 54 -5.64 17.37 14.01
N LEU A 55 -4.68 17.07 13.12
CA LEU A 55 -4.18 15.73 12.87
C LEU A 55 -2.96 15.37 13.74
N LYS A 56 -2.30 16.33 14.39
CA LYS A 56 -0.97 16.10 15.02
C LYS A 56 -0.95 14.96 16.04
N SER A 57 -2.02 14.79 16.82
CA SER A 57 -2.12 13.73 17.84
C SER A 57 -2.70 12.41 17.32
N ARG A 58 -3.14 12.37 16.06
CA ARG A 58 -3.86 11.23 15.46
C ARG A 58 -3.21 10.74 14.16
N TYR A 59 -2.07 11.30 13.79
CA TYR A 59 -1.40 10.99 12.55
C TYR A 59 -0.31 9.97 12.77
N GLN A 60 -0.40 8.86 12.05
CA GLN A 60 0.65 7.88 12.02
C GLN A 60 1.71 8.31 11.01
N THR A 61 2.89 8.69 11.51
CA THR A 61 4.01 9.16 10.67
C THR A 61 4.74 8.02 9.96
N PHE A 62 4.57 6.77 10.42
CA PHE A 62 5.24 5.59 9.86
C PHE A 62 4.38 4.33 10.03
N THR A 63 4.26 3.55 8.96
CA THR A 63 3.59 2.24 8.95
C THR A 63 4.44 1.24 8.19
N GLN A 64 4.68 0.07 8.78
CA GLN A 64 5.24 -1.07 8.07
C GLN A 64 4.59 -2.35 8.60
N ALA A 65 3.94 -3.10 7.72
CA ALA A 65 3.28 -4.33 8.12
C ALA A 65 4.32 -5.41 8.43
N ASP A 66 4.34 -5.92 9.66
CA ASP A 66 5.06 -7.15 9.97
C ASP A 66 4.27 -8.35 9.41
N LEU A 67 4.80 -8.99 8.39
CA LEU A 67 4.15 -10.11 7.69
C LEU A 67 4.48 -11.48 8.30
N THR A 68 5.26 -11.55 9.38
CA THR A 68 5.71 -12.82 9.98
C THR A 68 4.54 -13.78 10.22
N ALA A 69 3.46 -13.31 10.85
CA ALA A 69 2.27 -14.13 11.11
C ALA A 69 1.55 -14.56 9.83
N LEU A 70 1.42 -13.67 8.84
CA LEU A 70 0.76 -13.97 7.56
C LEU A 70 1.55 -15.01 6.75
N ARG A 71 2.89 -14.90 6.74
CA ARG A 71 3.78 -15.86 6.09
C ARG A 71 3.78 -17.22 6.80
N ALA A 72 3.79 -17.21 8.14
CA ALA A 72 3.67 -18.43 8.95
C ALA A 72 2.33 -19.15 8.72
N ALA A 73 1.24 -18.42 8.49
CA ALA A 73 -0.06 -18.98 8.14
C ALA A 73 -0.12 -19.58 6.71
N GLY A 74 0.91 -19.35 5.89
CA GLY A 74 1.08 -20.01 4.59
C GLY A 74 0.81 -19.15 3.37
N TYR A 75 0.50 -17.84 3.51
CA TYR A 75 0.33 -16.98 2.34
C TYR A 75 1.70 -16.66 1.71
N LYS A 76 1.92 -17.13 0.48
CA LYS A 76 3.17 -16.95 -0.27
C LYS A 76 3.08 -15.93 -1.41
N GLY A 77 1.93 -15.29 -1.60
CA GLY A 77 1.75 -14.30 -2.66
C GLY A 77 2.65 -13.08 -2.47
N GLU A 78 3.16 -12.55 -3.59
CA GLU A 78 3.88 -11.28 -3.61
C GLU A 78 2.90 -10.10 -3.56
N PHE A 79 3.40 -8.96 -3.12
CA PHE A 79 2.65 -7.70 -3.09
C PHE A 79 3.30 -6.74 -4.07
N LYS A 80 2.47 -5.97 -4.79
CA LYS A 80 2.99 -4.90 -5.64
C LYS A 80 3.68 -3.83 -4.80
N SER A 81 4.78 -3.29 -5.31
CA SER A 81 5.39 -2.06 -4.80
C SER A 81 4.48 -0.85 -5.00
N VAL A 82 4.78 0.28 -4.34
CA VAL A 82 4.06 1.54 -4.60
C VAL A 82 4.19 1.97 -6.06
N ALA A 83 5.36 1.81 -6.66
CA ALA A 83 5.58 2.19 -8.06
C ALA A 83 4.67 1.39 -9.01
N GLU A 84 4.63 0.06 -8.86
CA GLU A 84 3.79 -0.82 -9.69
C GLU A 84 2.30 -0.58 -9.44
N GLY A 85 1.91 -0.49 -8.16
CA GLY A 85 0.52 -0.26 -7.76
C GLY A 85 0.00 1.08 -8.25
N THR A 86 0.77 2.15 -8.06
CA THR A 86 0.42 3.50 -8.51
C THR A 86 0.33 3.57 -10.02
N ALA A 87 1.30 3.03 -10.75
CA ALA A 87 1.28 3.04 -12.22
C ALA A 87 0.06 2.31 -12.80
N ALA A 88 -0.24 1.11 -12.28
CA ALA A 88 -1.42 0.34 -12.71
C ALA A 88 -2.73 1.07 -12.37
N TYR A 89 -2.80 1.73 -11.20
CA TYR A 89 -3.98 2.48 -10.79
C TYR A 89 -4.18 3.76 -11.62
N MET A 90 -3.11 4.51 -11.89
CA MET A 90 -3.16 5.68 -12.78
C MET A 90 -3.59 5.31 -14.19
N ALA A 91 -3.08 4.19 -14.72
CA ALA A 91 -3.51 3.67 -16.02
C ALA A 91 -5.00 3.30 -16.05
N TRP A 92 -5.60 2.90 -14.93
CA TRP A 92 -7.04 2.65 -14.84
C TRP A 92 -7.85 3.95 -14.70
N LEU A 93 -7.37 4.90 -13.89
CA LEU A 93 -8.05 6.18 -13.65
C LEU A 93 -8.14 7.08 -14.89
N ASN A 94 -7.22 6.95 -15.84
CA ASN A 94 -7.13 7.79 -17.04
C ASN A 94 -7.62 7.07 -18.31
N LYS A 95 -8.40 5.99 -18.16
CA LYS A 95 -9.16 5.39 -19.26
C LYS A 95 -10.45 6.13 -19.48
#